data_AF-A0A2U1VL79-F1
#
_entry.id   AF-A0A2U1VL79-F1
#
_cell.length_a   1.000
_cell.length_b   1.000
_cell.length_c   1.000
_cell.angle_alpha   90.00
_cell.angle_beta   90.00
_cell.angle_gamma   90.00
#
_symmetry.space_group_name_H-M   'P 1'
#
loop_
_entity.id
_entity.type
_entity.pdbx_description
1 polymer ?
#
loop_
_entity_poly.entity_id
_entity_poly.type
_entity_poly.pdbx_seq_one_letter_code
_entity_poly.pdbx_strand_id
1 'polypeptide(L)'
;MYVAVKGGEKAIDNAHRLMAAERRGAPAVPELTLDQIAGQLGLAVDRVMTEGSVHDRELAALAIKQAQGDLIEAIFLLRAYRTTLVRFGASEPLDTAAMAIRRRISSAFKDLPGGQVLGPTYDYTHRLLDFALAEGGEPEPPAVADRPVDGRMPRVADVLGQQGLIEGNPPAADAPPADLTRQPL
;
A
#
# COMPACT_ATOMS: atom_id res chain seq x y z
N MET A 1 -50.00 23.64 -14.72
CA MET A 1 -48.78 24.20 -15.35
C MET A 1 -47.61 23.83 -14.46
N TYR A 2 -46.63 23.07 -14.96
CA TYR A 2 -45.39 22.78 -14.22
C TYR A 2 -44.33 23.79 -14.64
N VAL A 3 -43.57 24.33 -13.67
CA VAL A 3 -42.51 25.31 -13.90
C VAL A 3 -41.21 24.74 -13.33
N ALA A 4 -40.12 24.85 -14.08
CA ALA A 4 -38.82 24.38 -13.62
C ALA A 4 -38.36 25.18 -12.39
N VAL A 5 -37.94 24.48 -11.33
CA VAL A 5 -37.40 25.08 -10.11
C VAL A 5 -35.97 24.58 -9.88
N LYS A 6 -35.12 25.44 -9.30
CA LYS A 6 -33.76 25.05 -8.91
C LYS A 6 -33.79 24.25 -7.60
N GLY A 7 -33.28 23.02 -7.61
CA GLY A 7 -33.15 22.17 -6.42
C GLY A 7 -31.87 21.35 -6.34
N GLY A 8 -31.09 21.27 -7.43
CA GLY A 8 -29.92 20.38 -7.53
C GLY A 8 -28.83 20.65 -6.49
N GLU A 9 -28.41 21.90 -6.33
CA GLU A 9 -27.36 22.28 -5.34
C GLU A 9 -27.76 21.91 -3.91
N LYS A 10 -28.99 22.24 -3.50
CA LYS A 10 -29.52 21.87 -2.18
C LYS A 10 -29.59 20.35 -2.00
N ALA A 11 -29.91 19.60 -3.05
CA ALA A 11 -29.93 18.14 -3.01
C ALA A 11 -28.51 17.57 -2.85
N ILE A 12 -27.53 18.09 -3.59
CA ILE A 12 -26.12 17.70 -3.50
C ILE A 12 -25.57 17.99 -2.09
N ASP A 13 -25.81 19.18 -1.55
CA ASP A 13 -25.36 19.56 -0.21
C ASP A 13 -25.93 18.62 0.87
N ASN A 14 -27.22 18.30 0.76
CA ASN A 14 -27.84 17.36 1.69
C ASN A 14 -27.30 15.93 1.50
N ALA A 15 -27.02 15.50 0.28
CA ALA A 15 -26.39 14.21 0.02
C ALA A 15 -24.99 14.14 0.66
N HIS A 16 -24.18 15.20 0.56
CA HIS A 16 -22.88 15.26 1.24
C HIS A 16 -23.00 15.20 2.77
N ARG A 17 -24.00 15.89 3.36
CA ARG A 17 -24.27 15.81 4.81
C ARG A 17 -24.71 14.41 5.23
N LEU A 18 -25.54 13.75 4.42
CA LEU A 18 -25.95 12.36 4.65
C LEU A 18 -24.74 11.43 4.60
N MET A 19 -23.90 11.52 3.58
CA MET A 19 -22.66 10.75 3.49
C MET A 19 -21.73 11.01 4.68
N ALA A 20 -21.61 12.25 5.15
CA ALA A 20 -20.81 12.58 6.32
C ALA A 20 -21.36 11.95 7.61
N ALA A 21 -22.68 11.92 7.77
CA ALA A 21 -23.35 11.26 8.90
C ALA A 21 -23.19 9.74 8.84
N GLU A 22 -23.38 9.13 7.67
CA GLU A 22 -23.15 7.70 7.45
C GLU A 22 -21.69 7.30 7.70
N ARG A 23 -20.73 8.12 7.23
CA ARG A 23 -19.31 7.91 7.50
C ARG A 23 -18.98 7.95 8.99
N ARG A 24 -19.59 8.88 9.74
CA ARG A 24 -19.37 8.96 11.19
C ARG A 24 -19.98 7.77 11.93
N GLY A 25 -21.14 7.28 11.49
CA GLY A 25 -21.86 6.20 12.14
C GLY A 25 -22.41 6.59 13.53
N ALA A 26 -22.69 5.59 14.37
CA ALA A 26 -23.26 5.81 15.70
C ALA A 26 -22.28 6.58 16.63
N PRO A 27 -22.70 7.70 17.26
CA PRO A 27 -21.83 8.48 18.14
C PRO A 27 -21.31 7.72 19.38
N ALA A 28 -22.03 6.67 19.80
CA ALA A 28 -21.62 5.81 20.91
C ALA A 28 -20.41 4.92 20.55
N VAL A 29 -20.14 4.71 19.27
CA VAL A 29 -18.94 4.02 18.80
C VAL A 29 -17.82 5.05 18.63
N PRO A 30 -16.62 4.80 19.19
CA PRO A 30 -15.45 5.66 18.98
C PRO A 30 -15.18 5.89 17.49
N GLU A 31 -14.80 7.12 17.14
CA GLU A 31 -14.43 7.43 15.77
C GLU A 31 -13.09 6.78 15.40
N LEU A 32 -12.98 6.26 14.17
CA LEU A 32 -11.73 5.72 13.65
C LEU A 32 -10.65 6.79 13.61
N THR A 33 -9.50 6.52 14.21
CA THR A 33 -8.32 7.37 14.14
C THR A 33 -7.47 7.03 12.91
N LEU A 34 -6.62 7.97 12.47
CA LEU A 34 -5.68 7.68 11.39
C LEU A 34 -4.66 6.63 11.81
N ASP A 35 -4.20 6.65 13.07
CA ASP A 35 -3.27 5.64 13.61
C ASP A 35 -3.87 4.23 13.60
N GLN A 36 -5.16 4.08 13.91
CA GLN A 36 -5.85 2.79 13.82
C GLN A 36 -5.83 2.27 12.37
N ILE A 37 -6.16 3.11 11.39
CA ILE A 37 -6.18 2.72 9.99
C ILE A 37 -4.75 2.43 9.48
N ALA A 38 -3.81 3.35 9.72
CA ALA A 38 -2.42 3.25 9.29
C ALA A 38 -1.69 2.05 9.92
N GLY A 39 -1.99 1.76 11.18
CA GLY A 39 -1.35 0.70 11.96
C GLY A 39 -1.98 -0.67 11.81
N GLN A 40 -3.31 -0.77 11.68
CA GLN A 40 -4.04 -2.04 11.73
C GLN A 40 -4.57 -2.48 10.35
N LEU A 41 -4.79 -1.54 9.42
CA LEU A 41 -5.25 -1.82 8.05
C LEU A 41 -4.13 -1.62 7.02
N GLY A 42 -2.90 -1.98 7.39
CA GLY A 42 -1.69 -1.66 6.62
C GLY A 42 -1.71 -2.11 5.15
N LEU A 43 -2.31 -3.25 4.82
CA LEU A 43 -2.41 -3.73 3.44
C LEU A 43 -3.31 -2.84 2.56
N ALA A 44 -4.39 -2.29 3.13
CA ALA A 44 -5.25 -1.34 2.43
C ALA A 44 -4.51 -0.02 2.18
N VAL A 45 -3.77 0.44 3.19
CA VAL A 45 -2.92 1.64 3.11
C VAL A 45 -1.85 1.49 2.03
N ASP A 46 -1.16 0.34 2.00
CA ASP A 46 -0.13 0.04 1.00
C ASP A 46 -0.73 0.09 -0.42
N ARG A 47 -1.90 -0.52 -0.63
CA ARG A 47 -2.61 -0.47 -1.91
C ARG A 47 -2.96 0.95 -2.34
N VAL A 48 -3.53 1.75 -1.42
CA VAL A 48 -3.91 3.14 -1.71
C VAL A 48 -2.69 4.00 -2.04
N MET A 49 -1.58 3.85 -1.32
CA MET A 49 -0.33 4.54 -1.64
C MET A 49 0.20 4.18 -3.03
N THR A 50 0.23 2.88 -3.37
CA THR A 50 0.74 2.39 -4.65
C THR A 50 -0.11 2.89 -5.82
N GLU A 51 -1.43 2.67 -5.79
CA GLU A 51 -2.32 3.03 -6.90
C GLU A 51 -2.66 4.54 -6.94
N GLY A 52 -2.58 5.22 -5.80
CA GLY A 52 -2.69 6.68 -5.67
C GLY A 52 -1.42 7.43 -6.07
N SER A 53 -0.30 6.73 -6.21
CA SER A 53 1.01 7.28 -6.58
C SER A 53 1.56 8.32 -5.61
N VAL A 54 1.29 8.15 -4.32
CA VAL A 54 1.84 8.97 -3.21
C VAL A 54 2.21 8.05 -2.06
N HIS A 55 3.49 8.00 -1.70
CA HIS A 55 3.98 7.18 -0.60
C HIS A 55 3.92 7.97 0.72
N ASP A 56 2.72 8.05 1.30
CA ASP A 56 2.45 8.67 2.61
C ASP A 56 1.34 7.88 3.32
N ARG A 57 1.68 7.25 4.45
CA ARG A 57 0.74 6.36 5.18
C ARG A 57 -0.40 7.13 5.83
N GLU A 58 -0.15 8.34 6.31
CA GLU A 58 -1.16 9.15 7.00
C GLU A 58 -2.16 9.71 5.99
N LEU A 59 -1.69 10.20 4.84
CA LEU A 59 -2.58 10.65 3.75
C LEU A 59 -3.40 9.50 3.16
N ALA A 60 -2.81 8.32 2.98
CA ALA A 60 -3.55 7.15 2.54
C ALA A 60 -4.60 6.72 3.58
N ALA A 61 -4.26 6.73 4.88
CA ALA A 61 -5.22 6.46 5.95
C ALA A 61 -6.37 7.50 5.99
N LEU A 62 -6.06 8.77 5.76
CA LEU A 62 -7.06 9.84 5.65
C LEU A 62 -8.00 9.60 4.46
N ALA A 63 -7.45 9.26 3.30
CA ALA A 63 -8.25 8.94 2.12
C ALA A 63 -9.18 7.74 2.35
N ILE A 64 -8.67 6.67 2.99
CA ILE A 64 -9.47 5.49 3.39
C ILE A 64 -10.59 5.90 4.35
N LYS A 65 -10.27 6.70 5.38
CA LYS A 65 -11.27 7.22 6.33
C LYS A 65 -12.34 8.03 5.62
N GLN A 66 -11.94 8.95 4.73
CA GLN A 66 -12.85 9.81 3.98
C GLN A 66 -13.79 8.99 3.07
N ALA A 67 -13.27 7.93 2.45
CA ALA A 67 -13.99 7.04 1.55
C ALA A 67 -14.75 5.89 2.25
N GLN A 68 -14.85 5.89 3.59
CA GLN A 68 -15.51 4.81 4.35
C GLN A 68 -14.94 3.41 4.06
N GLY A 69 -13.66 3.31 3.70
CA GLY A 69 -13.03 2.05 3.32
C GLY A 69 -13.21 1.64 1.85
N ASP A 70 -13.92 2.41 1.02
CA ASP A 70 -13.90 2.22 -0.44
C ASP A 70 -12.50 2.57 -0.97
N LEU A 71 -11.75 1.53 -1.34
CA LEU A 71 -10.37 1.69 -1.78
C LEU A 71 -10.27 2.35 -3.16
N ILE A 72 -11.27 2.18 -4.04
CA ILE A 72 -11.25 2.81 -5.36
C ILE A 72 -11.39 4.33 -5.20
N GLU A 73 -12.35 4.76 -4.36
CA GLU A 73 -12.53 6.17 -4.05
C GLU A 73 -11.33 6.74 -3.28
N ALA A 74 -10.78 6.01 -2.31
CA ALA A 74 -9.59 6.44 -1.57
C ALA A 74 -8.36 6.64 -2.50
N ILE A 75 -8.16 5.73 -3.46
CA ILE A 75 -7.12 5.86 -4.49
C ILE A 75 -7.36 7.11 -5.33
N PHE A 76 -8.60 7.36 -5.73
CA PHE A 76 -8.94 8.53 -6.53
C PHE A 76 -8.71 9.84 -5.77
N LEU A 77 -9.10 9.89 -4.49
CA LEU A 77 -8.83 11.02 -3.60
C LEU A 77 -7.33 11.32 -3.50
N LEU A 78 -6.50 10.30 -3.24
CA LEU A 78 -5.07 10.48 -3.09
C LEU A 78 -4.40 10.88 -4.42
N ARG A 79 -4.85 10.29 -5.54
CA ARG A 79 -4.39 10.66 -6.90
C ARG A 79 -4.77 12.09 -7.24
N ALA A 80 -5.98 12.53 -6.90
CA ALA A 80 -6.43 13.90 -7.09
C ALA A 80 -5.59 14.86 -6.23
N TYR A 81 -5.33 14.51 -4.97
CA TYR A 81 -4.48 15.29 -4.07
C TYR A 81 -3.07 15.47 -4.63
N ARG A 82 -2.46 14.42 -5.21
CA ARG A 82 -1.16 14.50 -5.89
C ARG A 82 -1.09 15.64 -6.91
N THR A 83 -2.17 15.95 -7.63
CA THR A 83 -2.19 17.01 -8.65
C THR A 83 -2.06 18.42 -8.06
N THR A 84 -2.34 18.57 -6.77
CA THR A 84 -2.21 19.84 -6.04
C THR A 84 -0.79 20.07 -5.51
N LEU A 85 0.07 19.04 -5.53
CA LEU A 85 1.42 19.08 -4.99
C LEU A 85 2.44 19.55 -6.02
N VAL A 86 3.43 20.31 -5.55
CA VAL A 86 4.58 20.73 -6.38
C VAL A 86 5.61 19.60 -6.43
N ARG A 87 6.03 19.23 -7.64
CA ARG A 87 7.18 18.34 -7.84
C ARG A 87 8.46 19.16 -7.73
N PHE A 88 9.17 19.03 -6.62
CA PHE A 88 10.41 19.79 -6.34
C PHE A 88 11.70 19.02 -6.66
N GLY A 89 11.62 17.75 -7.03
CA GLY A 89 12.80 16.95 -7.35
C GLY A 89 12.49 15.52 -7.82
N ALA A 90 13.56 14.74 -7.98
CA ALA A 90 13.56 13.31 -8.21
C ALA A 90 14.60 12.66 -7.28
N SER A 91 14.36 11.41 -6.86
CA SER A 91 15.34 10.65 -6.12
C SER A 91 16.43 10.11 -7.06
N GLU A 92 17.54 9.67 -6.47
CA GLU A 92 18.41 8.71 -7.13
C GLU A 92 17.68 7.37 -7.33
N PRO A 93 18.09 6.53 -8.31
CA PRO A 93 17.58 5.17 -8.45
C PRO A 93 17.78 4.36 -7.18
N LEU A 94 16.76 3.59 -6.78
CA LEU A 94 16.82 2.77 -5.58
C LEU A 94 17.74 1.56 -5.77
N ASP A 95 18.71 1.38 -4.88
CA ASP A 95 19.49 0.15 -4.78
C ASP A 95 18.74 -0.91 -3.96
N THR A 96 18.02 -1.78 -4.66
CA THR A 96 17.28 -2.89 -4.04
C THR A 96 18.19 -3.99 -3.50
N ALA A 97 19.48 -4.04 -3.87
CA ALA A 97 20.42 -5.00 -3.29
C ALA A 97 20.78 -4.67 -1.84
N ALA A 98 20.66 -3.39 -1.45
CA ALA A 98 20.88 -2.91 -0.09
C ALA A 98 19.59 -2.93 0.78
N MET A 99 18.51 -3.57 0.32
CA MET A 99 17.25 -3.61 1.04
C MET A 99 17.40 -4.28 2.41
N ALA A 100 16.87 -3.65 3.46
CA ALA A 100 16.70 -4.32 4.76
C ALA A 100 15.58 -5.35 4.66
N ILE A 101 15.95 -6.62 4.57
CA ILE A 101 15.02 -7.69 4.21
C ILE A 101 14.04 -7.99 5.34
N ARG A 102 12.75 -7.72 5.07
CA ARG A 102 11.62 -8.17 5.91
C ARG A 102 11.03 -9.50 5.41
N ARG A 103 11.10 -9.75 4.10
CA ARG A 103 10.63 -10.95 3.42
C ARG A 103 11.45 -11.17 2.15
N ARG A 104 11.88 -12.41 1.91
CA ARG A 104 12.60 -12.85 0.72
C ARG A 104 12.30 -14.31 0.46
N ILE A 105 11.64 -14.59 -0.66
CA ILE A 105 11.37 -15.96 -1.09
C ILE A 105 11.76 -16.14 -2.56
N SER A 106 12.14 -17.35 -2.95
CA SER A 106 12.21 -17.73 -4.35
C SER A 106 11.78 -19.17 -4.54
N SER A 107 10.99 -19.41 -5.58
CA SER A 107 10.54 -20.74 -6.00
C SER A 107 11.53 -21.45 -6.93
N ALA A 108 12.55 -20.74 -7.44
CA ALA A 108 13.51 -21.30 -8.39
C ALA A 108 14.50 -22.28 -7.75
N PHE A 109 14.77 -22.13 -6.45
CA PHE A 109 15.67 -22.99 -5.70
C PHE A 109 15.04 -23.35 -4.37
N LYS A 110 15.32 -24.57 -3.90
CA LYS A 110 14.97 -24.99 -2.55
C LYS A 110 15.66 -24.08 -1.51
N ASP A 111 16.99 -23.97 -1.63
CA ASP A 111 17.85 -23.18 -0.74
C ASP A 111 18.63 -22.13 -1.53
N LEU A 112 18.90 -20.99 -0.90
CA LEU A 112 19.56 -19.82 -1.49
C LEU A 112 20.64 -19.31 -0.54
N PRO A 113 21.67 -18.61 -1.04
CA PRO A 113 22.50 -17.77 -0.18
C PRO A 113 21.61 -16.81 0.62
N GLY A 114 21.82 -16.75 1.94
CA GLY A 114 20.98 -16.03 2.90
C GLY A 114 19.64 -16.71 3.26
N GLY A 115 19.28 -17.82 2.63
CA GLY A 115 18.08 -18.60 2.95
C GLY A 115 16.76 -17.99 2.48
N GLN A 116 15.67 -18.70 2.81
CA GLN A 116 14.29 -18.25 2.58
C GLN A 116 13.78 -17.54 3.83
N VAL A 117 13.30 -16.31 3.68
CA VAL A 117 12.73 -15.48 4.76
C VAL A 117 11.26 -15.24 4.45
N LEU A 118 10.37 -15.96 5.11
CA LEU A 118 8.92 -15.81 4.88
C LEU A 118 8.42 -14.43 5.33
N GLY A 119 8.93 -13.90 6.44
CA GLY A 119 8.41 -12.66 7.02
C GLY A 119 6.91 -12.75 7.35
N PRO A 120 6.25 -11.60 7.61
CA PRO A 120 4.80 -11.55 7.81
C PRO A 120 4.05 -11.91 6.52
N THR A 121 3.22 -12.95 6.54
CA THR A 121 2.48 -13.42 5.35
C THR A 121 1.22 -14.21 5.70
N TYR A 122 0.27 -14.24 4.76
CA TYR A 122 -0.95 -15.07 4.80
C TYR A 122 -0.85 -16.35 3.94
N ASP A 123 0.28 -16.63 3.28
CA ASP A 123 0.38 -17.69 2.26
C ASP A 123 -0.04 -19.08 2.76
N TYR A 124 0.27 -19.39 4.02
CA TYR A 124 0.07 -20.70 4.64
C TYR A 124 -1.06 -20.75 5.67
N THR A 125 -1.88 -19.70 5.77
CA THR A 125 -2.98 -19.68 6.74
C THR A 125 -4.17 -20.51 6.25
N HIS A 126 -4.97 -21.07 7.16
CA HIS A 126 -6.29 -21.57 6.79
C HIS A 126 -7.25 -20.38 6.67
N ARG A 127 -8.05 -20.35 5.60
CA ARG A 127 -8.94 -19.20 5.29
C ARG A 127 -10.27 -19.36 6.02
N LEU A 128 -10.19 -19.36 7.35
CA LEU A 128 -11.32 -19.45 8.28
C LEU A 128 -11.45 -18.12 9.02
N LEU A 129 -12.68 -17.71 9.32
CA LEU A 129 -12.92 -16.53 10.16
C LEU A 129 -12.44 -16.82 11.58
N ASP A 130 -11.60 -15.93 12.11
CA ASP A 130 -11.12 -15.98 13.47
C ASP A 130 -12.04 -15.13 14.37
N PHE A 131 -12.93 -15.80 15.09
CA PHE A 131 -13.88 -15.14 16.00
C PHE A 131 -13.20 -14.57 17.25
N ALA A 132 -11.99 -15.01 17.62
CA ALA A 132 -11.26 -14.47 18.77
C ALA A 132 -10.91 -12.99 18.59
N LEU A 133 -10.74 -12.52 17.34
CA LEU A 133 -10.49 -11.12 17.03
C LEU A 133 -11.64 -10.18 17.41
N ALA A 134 -12.86 -10.69 17.61
CA ALA A 134 -14.00 -9.89 18.08
C ALA A 134 -13.95 -9.61 19.59
N GLU A 135 -13.28 -10.47 20.37
CA GLU A 135 -13.12 -10.31 21.82
C GLU A 135 -11.91 -9.42 22.16
N GLY A 136 -10.99 -9.26 21.19
CA GLY A 136 -9.72 -8.57 21.38
C GLY A 136 -8.68 -9.44 22.08
N GLY A 137 -7.47 -8.92 22.22
CA GLY A 137 -6.37 -9.62 22.89
C GLY A 137 -5.00 -9.14 22.43
N GLU A 138 -3.99 -9.42 23.23
CA GLU A 138 -2.60 -9.20 22.83
C GLU A 138 -2.10 -10.45 22.10
N PRO A 139 -1.57 -10.31 20.87
CA PRO A 139 -0.98 -11.45 20.19
C PRO A 139 0.28 -11.89 20.94
N GLU A 140 0.59 -13.18 20.90
CA GLU A 140 1.88 -13.66 21.39
C GLU A 140 3.01 -12.97 20.63
N PRO A 141 4.04 -12.46 21.33
CA PRO A 141 5.17 -11.83 20.67
C PRO A 141 5.87 -12.87 19.78
N PRO A 142 6.31 -12.49 18.57
CA PRO A 142 7.01 -13.41 17.70
C PRO A 142 8.33 -13.85 18.35
N ALA A 143 8.68 -15.12 18.17
CA ALA A 143 9.99 -15.61 18.57
C ALA A 143 11.10 -14.80 17.85
N VAL A 144 12.11 -14.39 18.62
CA VAL A 144 13.29 -13.71 18.09
C VAL A 144 14.31 -14.76 17.71
N ALA A 145 14.82 -14.68 16.48
CA ALA A 145 15.86 -15.60 16.02
C ALA A 145 17.19 -15.32 16.74
N ASP A 146 17.93 -16.38 17.10
CA ASP A 146 19.23 -16.27 17.75
C ASP A 146 20.30 -15.61 16.88
N ARG A 147 20.10 -15.60 15.56
CA ARG A 147 21.03 -15.05 14.58
C ARG A 147 20.31 -14.02 13.72
N PRO A 148 20.96 -12.89 13.42
CA PRO A 148 20.40 -11.93 12.49
C PRO A 148 20.30 -12.53 11.09
N VAL A 149 19.44 -11.92 10.29
CA VAL A 149 19.33 -12.18 8.85
C VAL A 149 20.71 -11.98 8.20
N ASP A 150 21.12 -12.90 7.31
CA ASP A 150 22.40 -12.80 6.61
C ASP A 150 22.46 -11.50 5.79
N GLY A 151 23.57 -10.76 5.92
CA GLY A 151 23.78 -9.53 5.14
C GLY A 151 24.06 -9.80 3.66
N ARG A 152 24.41 -11.03 3.27
CA ARG A 152 24.68 -11.41 1.87
C ARG A 152 23.48 -12.10 1.26
N MET A 153 22.61 -11.31 0.63
CA MET A 153 21.42 -11.79 -0.08
C MET A 153 21.45 -11.43 -1.57
N PRO A 154 22.25 -12.13 -2.39
CA PRO A 154 22.27 -11.87 -3.83
C PRO A 154 20.88 -12.07 -4.43
N ARG A 155 20.55 -11.27 -5.46
CA ARG A 155 19.30 -11.44 -6.20
C ARG A 155 19.38 -12.74 -6.98
N VAL A 156 18.28 -13.48 -7.03
CA VAL A 156 18.24 -14.76 -7.74
C VAL A 156 18.53 -14.58 -9.23
N ALA A 157 18.10 -13.46 -9.81
CA ALA A 157 18.45 -13.10 -11.18
C ALA A 157 19.98 -13.01 -11.39
N ASP A 158 20.73 -12.41 -10.45
CA ASP A 158 22.19 -12.33 -10.57
C ASP A 158 22.83 -13.72 -10.54
N VAL A 159 22.32 -14.63 -9.71
CA VAL A 159 22.79 -16.03 -9.63
C VAL A 159 22.54 -16.78 -10.94
N LEU A 160 21.35 -16.63 -11.52
CA LEU A 160 20.99 -17.24 -12.80
C LEU A 160 21.79 -16.64 -13.95
N GLY A 161 22.01 -15.33 -13.95
CA GLY A 161 22.78 -14.62 -14.97
C GLY A 161 24.25 -15.04 -14.98
N GLN A 162 24.87 -15.26 -13.80
CA GLN A 162 26.23 -15.79 -13.70
C GLN A 162 26.39 -17.19 -14.29
N GLN A 163 25.30 -17.95 -14.39
CA GLN A 163 25.27 -19.28 -15.01
C GLN A 163 24.86 -19.24 -16.49
N GLY A 164 24.59 -18.05 -17.04
CA GLY A 164 24.11 -17.89 -18.41
C GLY A 164 22.70 -18.44 -18.64
N LEU A 165 21.88 -18.57 -17.59
CA LEU A 165 20.52 -19.12 -17.68
C LEU A 165 19.47 -18.06 -18.04
N ILE A 166 19.81 -16.78 -17.85
CA ILE A 166 18.98 -15.64 -18.22
C ILE A 166 19.84 -14.54 -18.84
N GLU A 167 19.21 -13.71 -19.66
CA GLU A 167 19.84 -12.48 -20.16
C GLU A 167 19.95 -11.45 -19.02
N GLY A 168 21.06 -10.72 -19.00
CA GLY A 168 21.24 -9.61 -18.10
C GLY A 168 20.32 -8.44 -18.48
N ASN A 169 19.99 -7.60 -17.50
CA ASN A 169 19.32 -6.33 -17.80
C ASN A 169 20.22 -5.48 -18.70
N PRO A 170 19.66 -4.76 -19.68
CA PRO A 170 20.42 -3.80 -20.46
C PRO A 170 21.05 -2.76 -19.52
N PRO A 171 22.21 -2.20 -19.89
CA PRO A 171 22.80 -1.10 -19.14
C PRO A 171 21.80 0.05 -19.02
N ALA A 172 21.87 0.78 -17.91
CA ALA A 172 21.04 1.97 -17.73
C ALA A 172 21.26 2.92 -18.92
N ALA A 173 20.17 3.36 -19.53
CA ALA A 173 20.24 4.35 -20.59
C ALA A 173 20.59 5.73 -19.98
N ASP A 174 21.39 6.52 -20.70
CA ASP A 174 21.67 7.92 -20.31
C ASP A 174 20.44 8.84 -20.45
N ALA A 175 19.39 8.36 -21.13
CA ALA A 175 18.16 9.11 -21.34
C ALA A 175 17.22 9.02 -20.12
N PRO A 176 16.49 10.10 -19.79
CA PRO A 176 15.51 10.07 -18.71
C PRO A 176 14.37 9.07 -19.04
N PRO A 177 13.79 8.41 -18.02
CA PRO A 177 12.65 7.53 -18.23
C PRO A 177 11.45 8.33 -18.74
N ALA A 178 10.64 7.70 -19.58
CA ALA A 178 9.36 8.25 -20.00
C ALA A 178 8.42 8.42 -18.78
N ASP A 179 7.64 9.50 -18.76
CA ASP A 179 6.77 9.85 -17.64
C ASP A 179 5.34 10.08 -18.14
N LEU A 180 4.48 9.06 -17.96
CA LEU A 180 3.08 9.09 -18.35
C LEU A 180 2.26 10.15 -17.59
N THR A 181 2.78 10.66 -16.47
CA THR A 181 2.13 11.74 -15.72
C THR A 181 2.42 13.12 -16.32
N ARG A 182 3.29 13.19 -17.33
CA ARG A 182 3.63 14.41 -18.08
C ARG A 182 3.31 14.31 -19.57
N GLN A 183 3.43 13.13 -20.16
CA GLN A 183 3.21 12.89 -21.59
C GLN A 183 2.20 11.75 -21.76
N PRO A 184 1.05 11.99 -22.43
CA PRO A 184 0.07 10.93 -22.69
C PRO A 184 0.63 9.89 -23.68
N LEU A 185 0.01 8.70 -23.66
CA LEU A 185 0.26 7.61 -24.63
C LEU A 185 -0.27 7.94 -26.03
#